data_AF-A0AAD5UGZ5-F1
#
_entry.id   AF-A0AAD5UGZ5-F1
#
_cell.length_a   1.000
_cell.length_b   1.000
_cell.length_c   1.000
_cell.angle_alpha   90.00
_cell.angle_beta   90.00
_cell.angle_gamma   90.00
#
_symmetry.space_group_name_H-M   'P 1'
#
loop_
_entity.id
_entity.type
_entity.pdbx_description
1 polymer ?
#
loop_
_entity_poly.entity_id
_entity_poly.type
_entity_poly.pdbx_seq_one_letter_code
_entity_poly.pdbx_strand_id
1 'polypeptide(L)'
;MKGTPSIESSSIKMIPKDYIMQALLKPVDYHSSLLVYYVYLHRKFALASPFSTKSTSYPDDILDHFPVKKVLEFIRENLNFIFPEIVALVSSQSPSYFHVNNKLLELTQKESSVKLEYLIEHLETFDDLAVALKEGLDESKTSQYINVLKLLQPELLFKNFTSFMDLLVQNYSNDYRQVWIKLYLNSPTTTCTATLKYFGIDGDYISNPLLIFDAFQNHRQLIPVFLQVLNHSSSEFRHKIRTGRTMFSNEKDSAVLTYDSLVIQNLFSIIHISPALVCKYVHQVFVDRPLCIRLVNFQGYDLDIIPTVVDLVPSMHVCIDYCVEITTNVNGKFGMTLATYLCRKYPLEKT
;
A
#
# COMPACT_ATOMS: atom_id res chain seq x y z
N MET A 1 58.72 -12.57 -17.00
CA MET A 1 57.54 -11.71 -17.22
C MET A 1 56.47 -12.14 -16.24
N LYS A 2 56.10 -11.25 -15.30
CA LYS A 2 55.15 -11.52 -14.22
C LYS A 2 53.74 -11.70 -14.83
N GLY A 3 53.09 -12.81 -14.49
CA GLY A 3 51.68 -13.04 -14.79
C GLY A 3 50.83 -12.01 -14.05
N THR A 4 50.02 -11.28 -14.81
CA THR A 4 48.94 -10.46 -14.29
C THR A 4 47.90 -11.37 -13.63
N PRO A 5 47.48 -11.12 -12.38
CA PRO A 5 46.45 -11.91 -11.74
C PRO A 5 45.11 -11.58 -12.41
N SER A 6 44.43 -12.62 -12.88
CA SER A 6 43.03 -12.57 -13.27
C SER A 6 42.21 -12.15 -12.05
N ILE A 7 41.61 -10.96 -12.12
CA ILE A 7 40.60 -10.52 -11.16
C ILE A 7 39.40 -11.42 -11.38
N GLU A 8 39.27 -12.46 -10.55
CA GLU A 8 38.02 -13.19 -10.39
C GLU A 8 36.94 -12.15 -10.07
N SER A 9 35.91 -12.10 -10.91
CA SER A 9 34.71 -11.28 -10.67
C SER A 9 34.16 -11.68 -9.30
N SER A 10 34.34 -10.80 -8.31
CA SER A 10 33.85 -10.97 -6.96
C SER A 10 32.32 -10.99 -6.97
N SER A 11 31.73 -12.16 -7.17
CA SER A 11 30.32 -12.39 -6.91
C SER A 11 30.09 -12.12 -5.42
N ILE A 12 29.38 -11.04 -5.10
CA ILE A 12 28.98 -10.72 -3.73
C ILE A 12 28.28 -11.97 -3.17
N LYS A 13 28.82 -12.57 -2.10
CA LYS A 13 28.32 -13.83 -1.55
C LYS A 13 26.98 -13.60 -0.84
N MET A 14 25.91 -14.24 -1.27
CA MET A 14 24.65 -14.19 -0.54
C MET A 14 24.81 -14.79 0.86
N ILE A 15 24.33 -14.05 1.86
CA ILE A 15 24.11 -14.56 3.22
C ILE A 15 22.88 -15.49 3.19
N PRO A 16 22.94 -16.69 3.81
CA PRO A 16 21.83 -17.64 3.85
C PRO A 16 20.55 -17.05 4.45
N LYS A 17 19.39 -17.41 3.89
CA LYS A 17 18.06 -16.95 4.34
C LYS A 17 17.83 -17.24 5.82
N ASP A 18 18.20 -18.43 6.29
CA ASP A 18 17.96 -18.85 7.68
C ASP A 18 18.71 -17.98 8.68
N TYR A 19 19.93 -17.57 8.34
CA TYR A 19 20.72 -16.67 9.18
C TYR A 19 20.07 -15.27 9.24
N ILE A 20 19.57 -14.78 8.11
CA ILE A 20 18.85 -13.50 8.05
C ILE A 20 17.60 -13.57 8.93
N MET A 21 16.80 -14.62 8.82
CA MET A 21 15.59 -14.77 9.62
C MET A 21 15.90 -14.89 11.12
N GLN A 22 16.94 -15.62 11.51
CA GLN A 22 17.36 -15.70 12.91
C GLN A 22 17.86 -14.37 13.47
N ALA A 23 18.58 -13.58 12.66
CA ALA A 23 19.05 -12.26 13.08
C ALA A 23 17.90 -11.26 13.25
N LEU A 24 16.83 -11.39 12.47
CA LEU A 24 15.64 -10.54 12.52
C LEU A 24 14.68 -10.86 13.68
N LEU A 25 14.80 -12.03 14.29
CA LEU A 25 14.06 -12.37 15.52
C LEU A 25 14.59 -11.61 16.75
N LYS A 26 15.78 -11.02 16.66
CA LYS A 26 16.39 -10.23 17.73
C LYS A 26 15.92 -8.76 17.65
N PRO A 27 15.99 -8.00 18.77
CA PRO A 27 15.74 -6.57 18.73
C PRO A 27 16.67 -5.87 17.74
N VAL A 28 16.18 -4.79 17.13
CA VAL A 28 16.94 -4.02 16.15
C VAL A 28 18.21 -3.46 16.79
N ASP A 29 19.32 -3.77 16.17
CA ASP A 29 20.68 -3.44 16.60
C ASP A 29 21.54 -3.11 15.36
N TYR A 30 22.83 -2.84 15.58
CA TYR A 30 23.77 -2.57 14.51
C TYR A 30 23.86 -3.72 13.50
N HIS A 31 23.83 -4.97 13.97
CA HIS A 31 24.00 -6.14 13.12
C HIS A 31 22.81 -6.36 12.19
N SER A 32 21.59 -6.37 12.74
CA SER A 32 20.34 -6.48 11.98
C SER A 32 20.14 -5.31 11.02
N SER A 33 20.51 -4.09 11.42
CA SER A 33 20.42 -2.90 10.56
C SER A 33 21.37 -2.97 9.35
N LEU A 34 22.63 -3.36 9.57
CA LEU A 34 23.61 -3.55 8.49
C LEU A 34 23.24 -4.73 7.59
N LEU A 35 22.61 -5.77 8.13
CA LEU A 35 22.13 -6.91 7.37
C LEU A 35 20.99 -6.53 6.42
N VAL A 36 20.02 -5.74 6.90
CA VAL A 36 18.95 -5.19 6.06
C VAL A 36 19.54 -4.30 4.97
N TYR A 37 20.46 -3.40 5.32
CA TYR A 37 21.17 -2.57 4.35
C TYR A 37 21.88 -3.41 3.28
N TYR A 38 22.61 -4.46 3.69
CA TYR A 38 23.31 -5.38 2.79
C TYR A 38 22.36 -6.07 1.81
N VAL A 39 21.21 -6.58 2.29
CA VAL A 39 20.23 -7.27 1.44
C VAL A 39 19.66 -6.32 0.38
N TYR A 40 19.30 -5.10 0.77
CA TYR A 40 18.83 -4.07 -0.18
C TYR A 40 19.93 -3.68 -1.18
N LEU A 41 21.17 -3.52 -0.73
CA LEU A 41 22.30 -3.20 -1.60
C LEU A 41 22.58 -4.32 -2.60
N HIS A 42 22.59 -5.58 -2.13
CA HIS A 42 22.77 -6.75 -2.98
C HIS A 42 21.69 -6.85 -4.06
N ARG A 43 20.42 -6.62 -3.70
CA ARG A 43 19.31 -6.59 -4.67
C ARG A 43 19.49 -5.51 -5.72
N LYS A 44 19.94 -4.31 -5.35
CA LYS A 44 20.26 -3.24 -6.33
C LYS A 44 21.30 -3.70 -7.35
N PHE A 45 22.38 -4.34 -6.91
CA PHE A 45 23.42 -4.86 -7.82
C PHE A 45 22.91 -6.01 -8.71
N ALA A 46 22.08 -6.89 -8.16
CA ALA A 46 21.44 -7.97 -8.91
C ALA A 46 20.47 -7.42 -9.99
N LEU A 47 19.78 -6.32 -9.73
CA LEU A 47 18.89 -5.65 -10.69
C LEU A 47 19.67 -4.85 -11.75
N ALA A 48 20.82 -4.27 -11.40
CA ALA A 48 21.65 -3.46 -12.30
C ALA A 48 22.47 -4.28 -13.32
N SER A 49 22.56 -5.60 -13.17
CA SER A 49 23.34 -6.49 -14.05
C SER A 49 22.43 -7.35 -14.95
N PRO A 50 21.81 -6.79 -16.00
CA PRO A 50 20.77 -7.48 -16.79
C PRO A 50 21.26 -8.71 -17.58
N PHE A 51 22.57 -8.86 -17.80
CA PHE A 51 23.14 -9.94 -18.63
C PHE A 51 23.76 -11.10 -17.84
N SER A 52 23.70 -11.07 -16.51
CA SER A 52 24.21 -12.18 -15.68
C SER A 52 23.11 -13.19 -15.38
N THR A 53 23.12 -14.32 -16.09
CA THR A 53 22.27 -15.49 -15.80
C THR A 53 22.57 -16.16 -14.45
N LYS A 54 23.62 -15.71 -13.74
CA LYS A 54 24.09 -16.28 -12.47
C LYS A 54 23.83 -15.39 -11.24
N SER A 55 23.26 -14.21 -11.40
CA SER A 55 22.93 -13.33 -10.27
C SER A 55 21.64 -13.80 -9.60
N THR A 56 21.77 -14.63 -8.56
CA THR A 56 20.67 -14.96 -7.64
C THR A 56 20.33 -13.75 -6.79
N SER A 57 19.12 -13.19 -6.96
CA SER A 57 18.59 -12.15 -6.07
C SER A 57 17.93 -12.79 -4.86
N TYR A 58 17.88 -12.07 -3.73
CA TYR A 58 17.03 -12.47 -2.62
C TYR A 58 15.55 -12.48 -3.06
N PRO A 59 14.78 -13.53 -2.69
CA PRO A 59 13.34 -13.57 -2.95
C PRO A 59 12.61 -12.44 -2.21
N ASP A 60 11.46 -12.04 -2.74
CA ASP A 60 10.66 -10.93 -2.20
C ASP A 60 10.11 -11.25 -0.81
N ASP A 61 9.78 -12.51 -0.54
CA ASP A 61 9.30 -12.99 0.76
C ASP A 61 10.31 -12.79 1.90
N ILE A 62 11.59 -12.53 1.64
CA ILE A 62 12.54 -12.14 2.69
C ILE A 62 12.30 -10.70 3.15
N LEU A 63 11.98 -9.78 2.22
CA LEU A 63 11.77 -8.37 2.54
C LEU A 63 10.52 -8.15 3.39
N ASP A 64 9.51 -9.01 3.24
CA ASP A 64 8.26 -8.93 3.99
C ASP A 64 8.44 -9.16 5.50
N HIS A 65 9.56 -9.78 5.89
CA HIS A 65 9.90 -10.04 7.29
C HIS A 65 10.79 -8.93 7.89
N PHE A 66 11.22 -7.95 7.11
CA PHE A 66 12.13 -6.93 7.59
C PHE A 66 11.37 -5.86 8.39
N PRO A 67 11.79 -5.52 9.61
CA PRO A 67 11.25 -4.40 10.37
C PRO A 67 11.81 -3.07 9.83
N VAL A 68 11.57 -2.79 8.55
CA VAL A 68 12.20 -1.70 7.78
C VAL A 68 12.07 -0.37 8.51
N LYS A 69 10.90 -0.07 9.07
CA LYS A 69 10.67 1.18 9.81
C LYS A 69 11.56 1.32 11.04
N LYS A 70 11.62 0.29 11.89
CA LYS A 70 12.47 0.28 13.10
C LYS A 70 13.95 0.38 12.73
N VAL A 71 14.36 -0.28 11.65
CA VAL A 71 15.73 -0.19 11.12
C VAL A 71 16.04 1.22 10.62
N LEU A 72 15.13 1.86 9.89
CA LEU A 72 15.31 3.23 9.42
C LEU A 72 15.38 4.24 10.58
N GLU A 73 14.59 4.05 11.64
CA GLU A 73 14.65 4.86 12.86
C GLU A 73 15.97 4.66 13.59
N PHE A 74 16.38 3.41 13.80
CA PHE A 74 17.66 3.07 14.44
C PHE A 74 18.85 3.65 13.66
N ILE A 75 18.88 3.48 12.33
CA ILE A 75 19.95 4.00 11.47
C ILE A 75 19.98 5.53 11.48
N ARG A 76 18.82 6.20 11.50
CA ARG A 76 18.77 7.66 11.59
C ARG A 76 19.46 8.16 12.86
N GLU A 77 19.23 7.48 13.97
CA GLU A 77 19.76 7.88 15.28
C GLU A 77 21.23 7.47 15.48
N ASN A 78 21.61 6.28 15.02
CA ASN A 78 22.90 5.66 15.36
C ASN A 78 23.90 5.56 14.19
N LEU A 79 23.42 5.59 12.94
CA LEU A 79 24.21 5.37 11.73
C LEU A 79 23.87 6.38 10.63
N ASN A 80 23.82 7.66 10.98
CA ASN A 80 23.32 8.73 10.09
C ASN A 80 24.08 8.83 8.74
N PHE A 81 25.33 8.37 8.67
CA PHE A 81 26.13 8.40 7.44
C PHE A 81 25.60 7.46 6.34
N ILE A 82 25.00 6.31 6.67
CA ILE A 82 24.34 5.41 5.69
C ILE A 82 22.86 5.73 5.50
N PHE A 83 22.28 6.60 6.34
CA PHE A 83 20.84 6.87 6.34
C PHE A 83 20.31 7.33 4.96
N PRO A 84 20.93 8.30 4.25
CA PRO A 84 20.45 8.71 2.93
C PRO A 84 20.47 7.57 1.91
N GLU A 85 21.49 6.70 1.97
CA GLU A 85 21.68 5.62 1.03
C GLU A 85 20.65 4.49 1.25
N ILE A 86 20.43 4.09 2.51
CA ILE A 86 19.40 3.08 2.80
C ILE A 86 18.00 3.60 2.49
N VAL A 87 17.71 4.88 2.73
CA VAL A 87 16.42 5.48 2.36
C VAL A 87 16.22 5.41 0.85
N ALA A 88 17.23 5.77 0.06
CA ALA A 88 17.16 5.67 -1.40
C ALA A 88 16.97 4.23 -1.89
N LEU A 89 17.63 3.26 -1.23
CA LEU A 89 17.48 1.84 -1.55
C LEU A 89 16.06 1.34 -1.26
N VAL A 90 15.54 1.60 -0.05
CA VAL A 90 14.19 1.19 0.34
C VAL A 90 13.15 1.90 -0.52
N SER A 91 13.30 3.20 -0.84
CA SER A 91 12.36 3.92 -1.70
C SER A 91 12.33 3.37 -3.12
N SER A 92 13.48 2.89 -3.62
CA SER A 92 13.57 2.31 -4.97
C SER A 92 13.00 0.90 -5.07
N GLN A 93 13.06 0.10 -4.00
CA GLN A 93 12.72 -1.33 -4.01
C GLN A 93 11.43 -1.68 -3.27
N SER A 94 10.98 -0.82 -2.35
CA SER A 94 9.77 -0.99 -1.53
C SER A 94 9.08 0.38 -1.37
N PRO A 95 8.55 0.96 -2.48
CA PRO A 95 8.01 2.32 -2.48
C PRO A 95 6.81 2.50 -1.55
N SER A 96 6.12 1.40 -1.19
CA SER A 96 4.97 1.43 -0.29
C SER A 96 5.28 2.05 1.09
N TYR A 97 6.51 1.92 1.61
CA TYR A 97 6.89 2.53 2.89
C TYR A 97 6.94 4.06 2.86
N PHE A 98 7.14 4.66 1.69
CA PHE A 98 7.30 6.11 1.54
C PHE A 98 6.10 6.79 0.87
N HIS A 99 4.99 6.08 0.72
CA HIS A 99 3.78 6.65 0.15
C HIS A 99 3.30 7.86 0.98
N VAL A 100 2.96 8.97 0.34
CA VAL A 100 2.58 10.24 1.01
C VAL A 100 1.45 10.03 2.01
N ASN A 101 0.41 9.28 1.61
CA ASN A 101 -0.68 8.88 2.51
C ASN A 101 -0.19 8.19 3.80
N ASN A 102 0.83 7.34 3.73
CA ASN A 102 1.37 6.67 4.92
C ASN A 102 2.05 7.69 5.83
N LYS A 103 2.76 8.66 5.24
CA LYS A 103 3.38 9.74 6.01
C LYS A 103 2.36 10.64 6.70
N LEU A 104 1.25 10.95 6.03
CA LEU A 104 0.15 11.70 6.60
C LEU A 104 -0.50 10.92 7.76
N LEU A 105 -0.71 9.62 7.59
CA LEU A 105 -1.25 8.75 8.64
C LEU A 105 -0.33 8.72 9.87
N GLU A 106 0.99 8.64 9.69
CA GLU A 106 1.96 8.70 10.81
C GLU A 106 1.84 10.00 11.62
N LEU A 107 1.68 11.14 10.94
CA LEU A 107 1.55 12.44 11.60
C LEU A 107 0.26 12.50 12.44
N THR A 108 -0.85 11.99 11.90
CA THR A 108 -2.12 11.92 12.63
C THR A 108 -2.08 11.00 13.85
N GLN A 109 -1.24 9.96 13.85
CA GLN A 109 -1.12 9.04 15.00
C GLN A 109 -0.31 9.63 16.15
N LYS A 110 0.75 10.41 15.86
CA LYS A 110 1.63 10.99 16.89
C LYS A 110 0.94 11.98 17.83
N GLU A 111 -0.17 12.60 17.40
CA GLU A 111 -0.94 13.52 18.24
C GLU A 111 -1.77 12.79 19.33
N SER A 112 -1.97 11.48 19.20
CA SER A 112 -2.87 10.70 20.06
C SER A 112 -2.18 9.86 21.15
N SER A 113 -0.85 9.82 21.20
CA SER A 113 -0.07 8.89 22.04
C SER A 113 0.31 9.38 23.45
N VAL A 114 -0.07 10.59 23.88
CA VAL A 114 0.49 11.23 25.09
C VAL A 114 -0.26 10.92 26.40
N LYS A 115 -1.33 10.12 26.38
CA LYS A 115 -2.03 9.74 27.62
C LYS A 115 -2.34 8.25 27.57
N LEU A 116 -1.91 7.48 28.58
CA LEU A 116 -2.38 6.13 29.01
C LEU A 116 -1.27 5.07 29.24
N GLU A 117 -0.09 5.44 29.74
CA GLU A 117 0.91 4.46 30.20
C GLU A 117 0.43 3.61 31.42
N TYR A 118 -0.61 4.04 32.13
CA TYR A 118 -1.11 3.40 33.34
C TYR A 118 -1.94 2.11 33.12
N LEU A 119 -2.49 1.87 31.92
CA LEU A 119 -3.36 0.70 31.66
C LEU A 119 -2.60 -0.58 31.25
N ILE A 120 -1.33 -0.46 30.88
CA ILE A 120 -0.54 -1.57 30.30
C ILE A 120 -0.11 -2.58 31.36
N GLU A 121 -0.05 -2.17 32.63
CA GLU A 121 0.39 -3.02 33.75
C GLU A 121 -0.61 -4.13 34.15
N HIS A 122 -1.85 -4.09 33.65
CA HIS A 122 -2.94 -4.99 34.09
C HIS A 122 -3.41 -6.01 33.04
N LEU A 123 -2.68 -6.17 31.92
CA LEU A 123 -3.11 -7.06 30.82
C LEU A 123 -2.08 -8.16 30.60
N GLU A 124 -2.19 -9.22 31.41
CA GLU A 124 -1.24 -10.33 31.39
C GLU A 124 -1.42 -11.26 30.18
N THR A 125 -2.59 -11.31 29.51
CA THR A 125 -2.72 -12.00 28.20
C THR A 125 -3.76 -11.39 27.25
N PHE A 126 -3.52 -11.53 25.93
CA PHE A 126 -4.48 -11.16 24.88
C PHE A 126 -5.68 -12.14 24.83
N ASP A 127 -5.52 -13.35 25.36
CA ASP A 127 -6.55 -14.39 25.38
C ASP A 127 -7.73 -14.00 26.27
N ASP A 128 -7.47 -13.38 27.42
CA ASP A 128 -8.50 -12.82 28.30
C ASP A 128 -9.31 -11.71 27.59
N LEU A 129 -8.63 -10.94 26.74
CA LEU A 129 -9.22 -9.88 25.92
C LEU A 129 -10.13 -10.47 24.84
N ALA A 130 -9.65 -11.48 24.11
CA ALA A 130 -10.41 -12.16 23.06
C ALA A 130 -11.64 -12.93 23.61
N VAL A 131 -11.54 -13.50 24.81
CA VAL A 131 -12.66 -14.15 25.51
C VAL A 131 -13.68 -13.10 25.97
N ALA A 132 -13.24 -12.02 26.61
CA ALA A 132 -14.11 -10.93 27.05
C ALA A 132 -14.89 -10.29 25.88
N LEU A 133 -14.31 -10.27 24.68
CA LEU A 133 -14.94 -9.69 23.49
C LEU A 133 -15.94 -10.63 22.79
N LYS A 134 -15.79 -11.95 22.90
CA LYS A 134 -16.77 -12.92 22.37
C LYS A 134 -18.05 -12.99 23.21
N GLU A 135 -17.97 -12.66 24.50
CA GLU A 135 -19.10 -12.77 25.43
C GLU A 135 -20.06 -11.57 25.41
N GLY A 136 -19.89 -10.61 24.49
CA GLY A 136 -20.81 -9.48 24.32
C GLY A 136 -20.62 -8.42 25.38
N LEU A 137 -19.80 -7.41 25.08
CA LEU A 137 -19.50 -6.34 26.02
C LEU A 137 -20.49 -5.18 25.94
N ASP A 138 -20.83 -4.64 27.11
CA ASP A 138 -21.40 -3.30 27.28
C ASP A 138 -20.54 -2.25 26.54
N GLU A 139 -21.20 -1.29 25.88
CA GLU A 139 -20.56 -0.20 25.10
C GLU A 139 -19.46 0.57 25.87
N SER A 140 -19.60 0.68 27.19
CA SER A 140 -18.63 1.33 28.10
C SER A 140 -17.29 0.59 28.15
N LYS A 141 -17.31 -0.74 28.15
CA LYS A 141 -16.08 -1.56 28.20
C LYS A 141 -15.39 -1.60 26.83
N THR A 142 -16.15 -1.64 25.73
CA THR A 142 -15.61 -1.61 24.34
C THR A 142 -14.70 -0.40 24.09
N SER A 143 -15.07 0.77 24.62
CA SER A 143 -14.25 1.99 24.51
C SER A 143 -12.92 1.89 25.29
N GLN A 144 -12.91 1.24 26.45
CA GLN A 144 -11.69 1.02 27.23
C GLN A 144 -10.75 0.02 26.53
N TYR A 145 -11.28 -1.04 25.92
CA TYR A 145 -10.49 -2.03 25.18
C TYR A 145 -9.83 -1.45 23.94
N ILE A 146 -10.52 -0.61 23.19
CA ILE A 146 -9.94 0.06 22.01
C ILE A 146 -8.73 0.91 22.42
N ASN A 147 -8.81 1.61 23.55
CA ASN A 147 -7.69 2.39 24.07
C ASN A 147 -6.50 1.51 24.45
N VAL A 148 -6.75 0.34 25.03
CA VAL A 148 -5.73 -0.69 25.27
C VAL A 148 -5.10 -1.17 23.96
N LEU A 149 -5.90 -1.53 22.96
CA LEU A 149 -5.40 -2.01 21.66
C LEU A 149 -4.52 -0.97 20.95
N LYS A 150 -4.85 0.32 21.09
CA LYS A 150 -4.02 1.42 20.58
C LYS A 150 -2.63 1.46 21.22
N LEU A 151 -2.49 1.01 22.47
CA LEU A 151 -1.24 1.06 23.23
C LEU A 151 -0.37 -0.18 23.06
N LEU A 152 -0.96 -1.33 22.71
CA LEU A 152 -0.24 -2.58 22.54
C LEU A 152 0.87 -2.50 21.48
N GLN A 153 1.94 -3.26 21.73
CA GLN A 153 3.02 -3.43 20.77
C GLN A 153 2.50 -4.15 19.51
N PRO A 154 2.89 -3.71 18.29
CA PRO A 154 2.43 -4.31 17.04
C PRO A 154 2.63 -5.83 16.96
N GLU A 155 3.70 -6.36 17.55
CA GLU A 155 4.02 -7.79 17.54
C GLU A 155 2.96 -8.63 18.24
N LEU A 156 2.45 -8.14 19.38
CA LEU A 156 1.43 -8.84 20.16
C LEU A 156 0.07 -8.83 19.44
N LEU A 157 -0.23 -7.72 18.76
CA LEU A 157 -1.42 -7.60 17.91
C LEU A 157 -1.37 -8.53 16.71
N PHE A 158 -0.20 -8.71 16.07
CA PHE A 158 -0.04 -9.65 14.96
C PHE A 158 -0.22 -11.11 15.39
N LYS A 159 0.24 -11.49 16.59
CA LYS A 159 0.04 -12.84 17.13
C LYS A 159 -1.45 -13.22 17.21
N ASN A 160 -2.30 -12.22 17.45
CA ASN A 160 -3.74 -12.39 17.60
C ASN A 160 -4.55 -11.69 16.50
N PHE A 161 -3.96 -11.59 15.30
CA PHE A 161 -4.53 -10.79 14.21
C PHE A 161 -5.93 -11.26 13.80
N THR A 162 -6.17 -12.57 13.74
CA THR A 162 -7.49 -13.12 13.38
C THR A 162 -8.57 -12.66 14.35
N SER A 163 -8.31 -12.74 15.66
CA SER A 163 -9.24 -12.26 16.67
C SER A 163 -9.45 -10.76 16.58
N PHE A 164 -8.39 -9.98 16.32
CA PHE A 164 -8.54 -8.54 16.07
C PHE A 164 -9.41 -8.24 14.84
N MET A 165 -9.25 -9.00 13.75
CA MET A 165 -10.05 -8.83 12.54
C MET A 165 -11.52 -9.17 12.77
N ASP A 166 -11.84 -10.20 13.57
CA ASP A 166 -13.22 -10.50 13.97
C ASP A 166 -13.88 -9.28 14.64
N LEU A 167 -13.16 -8.60 15.54
CA LEU A 167 -13.66 -7.38 16.20
C LEU A 167 -13.83 -6.22 15.24
N LEU A 168 -12.86 -6.02 14.35
CA LEU A 168 -12.88 -4.94 13.38
C LEU A 168 -14.05 -5.10 12.40
N VAL A 169 -14.40 -6.34 12.04
CA VAL A 169 -15.55 -6.66 11.17
C VAL A 169 -16.87 -6.49 11.93
N GLN A 170 -16.95 -6.95 13.18
CA GLN A 170 -18.19 -6.90 13.97
C GLN A 170 -18.52 -5.50 14.49
N ASN A 171 -17.50 -4.73 14.91
CA ASN A 171 -17.65 -3.45 15.60
C ASN A 171 -16.89 -2.34 14.88
N TYR A 172 -17.01 -2.25 13.55
CA TYR A 172 -16.25 -1.29 12.76
C TYR A 172 -16.42 0.15 13.28
N SER A 173 -15.32 0.75 13.73
CA SER A 173 -15.24 2.14 14.16
C SER A 173 -13.96 2.78 13.63
N ASN A 174 -13.93 4.12 13.62
CA ASN A 174 -12.71 4.85 13.23
C ASN A 174 -11.53 4.49 14.15
N ASP A 175 -11.78 4.10 15.40
CA ASP A 175 -10.72 3.72 16.32
C ASP A 175 -10.12 2.34 16.02
N TYR A 176 -10.95 1.33 15.71
CA TYR A 176 -10.43 0.04 15.24
C TYR A 176 -9.64 0.19 13.94
N ARG A 177 -10.12 1.08 13.05
CA ARG A 177 -9.37 1.45 11.85
C ARG A 177 -8.01 2.06 12.20
N GLN A 178 -7.91 2.91 13.21
CA GLN A 178 -6.62 3.48 13.64
C GLN A 178 -5.66 2.41 14.18
N VAL A 179 -6.16 1.41 14.91
CA VAL A 179 -5.34 0.25 15.33
C VAL A 179 -4.84 -0.52 14.11
N TRP A 180 -5.71 -0.78 13.12
CA TRP A 180 -5.29 -1.44 11.88
C TRP A 180 -4.25 -0.60 11.12
N ILE A 181 -4.43 0.72 11.05
CA ILE A 181 -3.46 1.64 10.43
C ILE A 181 -2.13 1.59 11.17
N LYS A 182 -2.13 1.51 12.51
CA LYS A 182 -0.89 1.36 13.31
C LYS A 182 -0.14 0.09 12.90
N LEU A 183 -0.83 -1.04 12.73
CA LEU A 183 -0.22 -2.28 12.24
C LEU A 183 0.35 -2.10 10.82
N TYR A 184 -0.46 -1.54 9.93
CA TYR A 184 -0.08 -1.28 8.55
C TYR A 184 1.14 -0.37 8.44
N LEU A 185 1.26 0.67 9.27
CA LEU A 185 2.41 1.58 9.26
C LEU A 185 3.70 0.94 9.82
N ASN A 186 3.59 -0.13 10.60
CA ASN A 186 4.76 -0.87 11.10
C ASN A 186 5.24 -1.91 10.08
N SER A 187 4.31 -2.72 9.56
CA SER A 187 4.60 -3.78 8.59
C SER A 187 3.52 -3.83 7.51
N PRO A 188 3.58 -2.96 6.48
CA PRO A 188 2.54 -2.83 5.45
C PRO A 188 2.20 -4.16 4.78
N THR A 189 3.21 -4.86 4.27
CA THR A 189 3.01 -6.12 3.54
C THR A 189 2.42 -7.20 4.43
N THR A 190 2.95 -7.37 5.64
CA THR A 190 2.43 -8.35 6.60
C THR A 190 0.98 -8.07 6.97
N THR A 191 0.62 -6.81 7.24
CA THR A 191 -0.77 -6.43 7.54
C THR A 191 -1.68 -6.66 6.36
N CYS A 192 -1.29 -6.27 5.14
CA CYS A 192 -2.09 -6.50 3.94
C CYS A 192 -2.30 -7.99 3.67
N THR A 193 -1.24 -8.81 3.72
CA THR A 193 -1.32 -10.26 3.53
C THR A 193 -2.22 -10.92 4.58
N ALA A 194 -2.07 -10.55 5.86
CA ALA A 194 -2.89 -11.10 6.93
C ALA A 194 -4.37 -10.68 6.77
N THR A 195 -4.63 -9.44 6.36
CA THR A 195 -5.98 -8.93 6.10
C THR A 195 -6.65 -9.72 4.97
N LEU A 196 -5.94 -9.96 3.86
CA LEU A 196 -6.51 -10.70 2.72
C LEU A 196 -6.74 -12.19 3.03
N LYS A 197 -5.81 -12.82 3.75
CA LYS A 197 -5.98 -14.19 4.24
C LYS A 197 -7.21 -14.34 5.14
N TYR A 198 -7.48 -13.35 6.00
CA TYR A 198 -8.66 -13.37 6.85
C TYR A 198 -9.97 -13.45 6.03
N PHE A 199 -10.02 -12.77 4.88
CA PHE A 199 -11.18 -12.82 3.98
C PHE A 199 -11.15 -14.01 3.00
N GLY A 200 -10.24 -14.97 3.17
CA GLY A 200 -10.13 -16.14 2.29
C GLY A 200 -9.65 -15.80 0.87
N ILE A 201 -9.00 -14.64 0.69
CA ILE A 201 -8.42 -14.25 -0.60
C ILE A 201 -7.03 -14.88 -0.68
N ASP A 202 -7.02 -16.16 -1.04
CA ASP A 202 -5.82 -16.94 -1.22
C ASP A 202 -5.26 -16.72 -2.64
N GLY A 203 -4.20 -15.93 -2.73
CA GLY A 203 -3.51 -15.66 -3.99
C GLY A 203 -2.36 -14.67 -3.83
N ASP A 204 -1.44 -14.65 -4.80
CA ASP A 204 -0.43 -13.59 -4.89
C ASP A 204 -1.12 -12.28 -5.29
N TYR A 205 -1.69 -11.58 -4.30
CA TYR A 205 -2.37 -10.30 -4.48
C TYR A 205 -1.42 -9.19 -4.95
N ILE A 206 -0.10 -9.39 -4.80
CA ILE A 206 0.90 -8.50 -5.40
C ILE A 206 0.91 -8.71 -6.91
N SER A 207 0.72 -9.94 -7.40
CA SER A 207 0.60 -10.23 -8.83
C SER A 207 -0.78 -9.93 -9.41
N ASN A 208 -1.85 -10.00 -8.61
CA ASN A 208 -3.19 -9.61 -9.05
C ASN A 208 -3.95 -8.84 -7.96
N PRO A 209 -3.76 -7.52 -7.86
CA PRO A 209 -4.48 -6.69 -6.89
C PRO A 209 -5.98 -6.60 -7.11
N LEU A 210 -6.49 -7.06 -8.26
CA LEU A 210 -7.93 -6.98 -8.58
C LEU A 210 -8.76 -7.98 -7.78
N LEU A 211 -8.13 -9.01 -7.20
CA LEU A 211 -8.81 -9.97 -6.31
C LEU A 211 -9.44 -9.29 -5.08
N ILE A 212 -8.99 -8.08 -4.72
CA ILE A 212 -9.53 -7.34 -3.58
C ILE A 212 -10.97 -6.90 -3.84
N PHE A 213 -11.39 -6.69 -5.10
CA PHE A 213 -12.72 -6.17 -5.44
C PHE A 213 -13.87 -7.09 -5.01
N ASP A 214 -13.65 -8.39 -4.94
CA ASP A 214 -14.64 -9.33 -4.40
C ASP A 214 -14.93 -9.05 -2.91
N ALA A 215 -13.94 -8.58 -2.15
CA ALA A 215 -14.08 -8.20 -0.75
C ALA A 215 -14.92 -6.92 -0.55
N PHE A 216 -14.79 -5.97 -1.47
CA PHE A 216 -15.49 -4.67 -1.38
C PHE A 216 -17.01 -4.83 -1.38
N GLN A 217 -17.54 -5.79 -2.15
CA GLN A 217 -18.98 -6.03 -2.24
C GLN A 217 -19.53 -6.66 -0.95
N ASN A 218 -18.76 -7.57 -0.35
CA ASN A 218 -19.17 -8.35 0.82
C ASN A 218 -19.04 -7.58 2.14
N HIS A 219 -18.08 -6.65 2.25
CA HIS A 219 -17.77 -5.95 3.50
C HIS A 219 -17.71 -4.42 3.32
N ARG A 220 -18.88 -3.81 3.05
CA ARG A 220 -19.04 -2.37 2.73
C ARG A 220 -18.45 -1.42 3.77
N GLN A 221 -18.52 -1.77 5.06
CA GLN A 221 -17.99 -0.92 6.14
C GLN A 221 -16.45 -0.84 6.11
N LEU A 222 -15.78 -1.82 5.52
CA LEU A 222 -14.32 -1.94 5.48
C LEU A 222 -13.68 -1.33 4.23
N ILE A 223 -14.44 -0.62 3.40
CA ILE A 223 -13.94 0.10 2.22
C ILE A 223 -12.68 0.93 2.52
N PRO A 224 -12.60 1.71 3.63
CA PRO A 224 -11.38 2.46 3.94
C PRO A 224 -10.14 1.58 4.14
N VAL A 225 -10.32 0.36 4.68
CA VAL A 225 -9.24 -0.61 4.88
C VAL A 225 -8.85 -1.22 3.53
N PHE A 226 -9.83 -1.67 2.74
CA PHE A 226 -9.54 -2.26 1.42
C PHE A 226 -8.95 -1.27 0.43
N LEU A 227 -9.34 0.01 0.45
CA LEU A 227 -8.70 1.04 -0.36
C LEU A 227 -7.22 1.23 0.02
N GLN A 228 -6.88 1.09 1.30
CA GLN A 228 -5.49 1.15 1.76
C GLN A 228 -4.69 -0.08 1.31
N VAL A 229 -5.29 -1.27 1.40
CA VAL A 229 -4.71 -2.54 0.89
C VAL A 229 -4.54 -2.48 -0.63
N LEU A 230 -5.54 -1.95 -1.36
CA LEU A 230 -5.49 -1.72 -2.79
C LEU A 230 -4.37 -0.76 -3.15
N ASN A 231 -4.21 0.35 -2.41
CA ASN A 231 -3.13 1.30 -2.67
C ASN A 231 -1.74 0.63 -2.53
N HIS A 232 -1.55 -0.13 -1.45
CA HIS A 232 -0.31 -0.86 -1.19
C HIS A 232 -0.02 -1.89 -2.29
N SER A 233 -0.95 -2.81 -2.53
CA SER A 233 -0.81 -3.86 -3.54
C SER A 233 -0.62 -3.30 -4.96
N SER A 234 -1.34 -2.24 -5.31
CA SER A 234 -1.18 -1.57 -6.60
C SER A 234 0.22 -0.94 -6.73
N SER A 235 0.76 -0.39 -5.64
CA SER A 235 2.13 0.18 -5.63
C SER A 235 3.18 -0.90 -5.87
N GLU A 236 3.07 -2.03 -5.18
CA GLU A 236 3.98 -3.17 -5.32
C GLU A 236 3.86 -3.80 -6.71
N PHE A 237 2.65 -3.97 -7.24
CA PHE A 237 2.42 -4.50 -8.58
C PHE A 237 3.07 -3.63 -9.66
N ARG A 238 2.92 -2.30 -9.57
CA ARG A 238 3.58 -1.37 -10.50
C ARG A 238 5.09 -1.42 -10.41
N HIS A 239 5.62 -1.53 -9.20
CA HIS A 239 7.05 -1.69 -8.98
C HIS A 239 7.55 -3.01 -9.63
N LYS A 240 6.82 -4.12 -9.46
CA LYS A 240 7.11 -5.41 -10.08
C LYS A 240 7.11 -5.33 -11.62
N ILE A 241 6.14 -4.63 -12.23
CA ILE A 241 6.13 -4.40 -13.69
C ILE A 241 7.36 -3.60 -14.12
N ARG A 242 7.66 -2.50 -13.44
CA ARG A 242 8.78 -1.61 -13.80
C ARG A 242 10.14 -2.28 -13.67
N THR A 243 10.31 -3.12 -12.65
CA THR A 243 11.56 -3.86 -12.39
C THR A 243 11.65 -5.18 -13.14
N GLY A 244 10.55 -5.66 -13.73
CA GLY A 244 10.51 -6.89 -14.53
C GLY A 244 11.53 -6.88 -15.67
N ARG A 245 12.26 -7.99 -15.85
CA ARG A 245 13.34 -8.09 -16.85
C ARG A 245 12.86 -8.35 -18.28
N THR A 246 11.58 -8.71 -18.45
CA THR A 246 11.05 -9.29 -19.69
C THR A 246 10.41 -8.29 -20.64
N MET A 247 10.11 -7.07 -20.20
CA MET A 247 9.37 -6.07 -20.99
C MET A 247 10.25 -4.85 -21.32
N PHE A 248 10.05 -4.26 -22.50
CA PHE A 248 10.65 -2.98 -22.86
C PHE A 248 10.03 -1.83 -22.07
N SER A 249 10.72 -0.68 -21.96
CA SER A 249 10.26 0.47 -21.16
C SER A 249 8.85 0.93 -21.55
N ASN A 250 8.57 1.04 -22.85
CA ASN A 250 7.27 1.51 -23.34
C ASN A 250 6.15 0.51 -23.02
N GLU A 251 6.44 -0.80 -23.05
CA GLU A 251 5.48 -1.85 -22.71
C GLU A 251 5.15 -1.84 -21.22
N LYS A 252 6.15 -1.58 -20.37
CA LYS A 252 5.96 -1.44 -18.92
C LYS A 252 5.04 -0.27 -18.58
N ASP A 253 5.28 0.89 -19.18
CA ASP A 253 4.46 2.08 -18.93
C ASP A 253 3.03 1.89 -19.45
N SER A 254 2.87 1.27 -20.62
CA SER A 254 1.56 0.89 -21.14
C SER A 254 0.84 -0.12 -20.24
N ALA A 255 1.54 -1.12 -19.72
CA ALA A 255 0.95 -2.14 -18.84
C ALA A 255 0.49 -1.53 -17.50
N VAL A 256 1.31 -0.65 -16.92
CA VAL A 256 0.93 0.09 -15.70
C VAL A 256 -0.30 0.96 -15.95
N LEU A 257 -0.33 1.70 -17.05
CA LEU A 257 -1.46 2.57 -17.39
C LEU A 257 -2.76 1.79 -17.62
N THR A 258 -2.69 0.68 -18.35
CA THR A 258 -3.85 -0.22 -18.56
C THR A 258 -4.35 -0.81 -17.25
N TYR A 259 -3.44 -1.24 -16.39
CA TYR A 259 -3.78 -1.75 -15.06
C TYR A 259 -4.48 -0.68 -14.21
N ASP A 260 -3.94 0.53 -14.14
CA ASP A 260 -4.56 1.61 -13.35
C ASP A 260 -5.96 1.95 -13.88
N SER A 261 -6.14 1.95 -15.21
CA SER A 261 -7.45 2.12 -15.82
C SER A 261 -8.42 1.03 -15.36
N LEU A 262 -7.98 -0.23 -15.36
CA LEU A 262 -8.79 -1.36 -14.93
C LEU A 262 -9.17 -1.28 -13.44
N VAL A 263 -8.25 -0.84 -12.58
CA VAL A 263 -8.54 -0.58 -11.16
C VAL A 263 -9.64 0.49 -11.02
N ILE A 264 -9.58 1.57 -11.80
CA ILE A 264 -10.58 2.64 -11.75
C ILE A 264 -11.94 2.16 -12.28
N GLN A 265 -11.97 1.36 -13.35
CA GLN A 265 -13.20 0.77 -13.86
C GLN A 265 -13.88 -0.13 -12.80
N ASN A 266 -13.11 -0.93 -12.08
CA ASN A 266 -13.63 -1.73 -10.96
C ASN A 266 -14.06 -0.88 -9.76
N LEU A 267 -13.38 0.24 -9.49
CA LEU A 267 -13.82 1.19 -8.46
C LEU A 267 -15.15 1.86 -8.84
N PHE A 268 -15.35 2.16 -10.12
CA PHE A 268 -16.59 2.72 -10.63
C PHE A 268 -17.78 1.76 -10.49
N SER A 269 -17.57 0.44 -10.59
CA SER A 269 -18.65 -0.52 -10.37
C SER A 269 -19.16 -0.54 -8.92
N ILE A 270 -18.33 -0.14 -7.95
CA ILE A 270 -18.67 -0.07 -6.52
C ILE A 270 -18.92 1.36 -6.01
N ILE A 271 -18.92 2.36 -6.90
CA ILE A 271 -19.00 3.77 -6.51
C ILE A 271 -20.24 4.09 -5.68
N HIS A 272 -21.37 3.44 -5.97
CA HIS A 272 -22.63 3.64 -5.25
C HIS A 272 -22.56 3.22 -3.76
N ILE A 273 -21.61 2.36 -3.39
CA ILE A 273 -21.44 1.90 -2.01
C ILE A 273 -20.80 2.99 -1.15
N SER A 274 -19.79 3.68 -1.68
CA SER A 274 -19.11 4.77 -0.96
C SER A 274 -18.55 5.82 -1.93
N PRO A 275 -19.40 6.70 -2.49
CA PRO A 275 -19.00 7.62 -3.55
C PRO A 275 -17.85 8.53 -3.15
N ALA A 276 -17.90 9.10 -1.94
CA ALA A 276 -16.89 10.04 -1.45
C ALA A 276 -15.50 9.40 -1.31
N LEU A 277 -15.42 8.18 -0.78
CA LEU A 277 -14.13 7.50 -0.59
C LEU A 277 -13.54 7.01 -1.91
N VAL A 278 -14.38 6.43 -2.78
CA VAL A 278 -13.99 5.98 -4.11
C VAL A 278 -13.51 7.16 -4.95
N CYS A 279 -14.29 8.25 -5.01
CA CYS A 279 -13.91 9.44 -5.77
C CYS A 279 -12.65 10.10 -5.22
N LYS A 280 -12.46 10.14 -3.90
CA LYS A 280 -11.20 10.62 -3.30
C LYS A 280 -10.00 9.79 -3.75
N TYR A 281 -10.14 8.47 -3.80
CA TYR A 281 -9.09 7.58 -4.29
C TYR A 281 -8.81 7.80 -5.77
N VAL A 282 -9.86 7.84 -6.61
CA VAL A 282 -9.74 8.09 -8.06
C VAL A 282 -9.10 9.44 -8.34
N HIS A 283 -9.48 10.48 -7.59
CA HIS A 283 -8.85 11.80 -7.67
C HIS A 283 -7.33 11.72 -7.43
N GLN A 284 -6.91 11.05 -6.36
CA GLN A 284 -5.49 10.87 -6.05
C GLN A 284 -4.76 10.15 -7.19
N VAL A 285 -5.35 9.09 -7.75
CA VAL A 285 -4.77 8.38 -8.89
C VAL A 285 -4.62 9.28 -10.12
N PHE A 286 -5.61 10.10 -10.43
CA PHE A 286 -5.56 11.05 -11.55
C PHE A 286 -4.53 12.15 -11.35
N VAL A 287 -4.36 12.64 -10.12
CA VAL A 287 -3.31 13.63 -9.79
C VAL A 287 -1.93 13.01 -9.95
N ASP A 288 -1.74 11.79 -9.42
CA ASP A 288 -0.44 11.11 -9.48
C ASP A 288 -0.10 10.66 -10.92
N ARG A 289 -1.12 10.32 -11.73
CA ARG A 289 -0.98 9.83 -13.11
C ARG A 289 -2.02 10.44 -14.05
N PRO A 290 -1.76 11.65 -14.57
CA PRO A 290 -2.71 12.35 -15.44
C PRO A 290 -3.08 11.58 -16.72
N LEU A 291 -2.20 10.78 -17.30
CA LEU A 291 -2.55 9.99 -18.49
C LEU A 291 -3.68 8.97 -18.22
N CYS A 292 -3.85 8.54 -16.98
CA CYS A 292 -4.91 7.61 -16.58
C CYS A 292 -6.30 8.26 -16.71
N ILE A 293 -6.43 9.56 -16.44
CA ILE A 293 -7.72 10.27 -16.60
C ILE A 293 -8.16 10.24 -18.06
N ARG A 294 -7.23 10.43 -18.99
CA ARG A 294 -7.52 10.36 -20.43
C ARG A 294 -7.93 8.94 -20.80
N LEU A 295 -7.12 7.93 -20.47
CA LEU A 295 -7.43 6.54 -20.86
C LEU A 295 -8.80 6.07 -20.33
N VAL A 296 -9.13 6.33 -19.07
CA VAL A 296 -10.42 5.94 -18.47
C VAL A 296 -11.59 6.59 -19.19
N ASN A 297 -11.51 7.89 -19.49
CA ASN A 297 -12.58 8.60 -20.21
C ASN A 297 -12.68 8.19 -21.69
N PHE A 298 -11.58 7.76 -22.32
CA PHE A 298 -11.62 7.19 -23.67
C PHE A 298 -12.25 5.79 -23.70
N GLN A 299 -12.03 4.98 -22.67
CA GLN A 299 -12.69 3.69 -22.51
C GLN A 299 -14.19 3.86 -22.21
N GLY A 300 -14.54 4.93 -21.51
CA GLY A 300 -15.89 5.20 -21.04
C GLY A 300 -16.25 4.35 -19.83
N TYR A 301 -17.37 4.71 -19.20
CA TYR A 301 -17.96 4.03 -18.06
C TYR A 301 -19.46 4.37 -18.02
N ASP A 302 -20.21 3.83 -17.06
CA ASP A 302 -21.66 4.02 -16.99
C ASP A 302 -22.05 5.51 -16.96
N LEU A 303 -23.05 5.89 -17.75
CA LEU A 303 -23.50 7.27 -17.86
C LEU A 303 -24.07 7.78 -16.54
N ASP A 304 -24.65 6.89 -15.74
CA ASP A 304 -25.33 7.23 -14.48
C ASP A 304 -24.35 7.69 -13.40
N ILE A 305 -23.07 7.33 -13.51
CA ILE A 305 -22.04 7.71 -12.53
C ILE A 305 -21.30 8.99 -12.93
N ILE A 306 -21.44 9.47 -14.17
CA ILE A 306 -20.79 10.71 -14.66
C ILE A 306 -21.05 11.91 -13.73
N PRO A 307 -22.29 12.21 -13.30
CA PRO A 307 -22.54 13.37 -12.43
C PRO A 307 -21.76 13.26 -11.12
N THR A 308 -21.79 12.08 -10.49
CA THR A 308 -21.08 11.78 -9.24
C THR A 308 -19.57 11.95 -9.40
N VAL A 309 -18.99 11.40 -10.47
CA VAL A 309 -17.54 11.49 -10.73
C VAL A 309 -17.15 12.94 -11.00
N VAL A 310 -17.88 13.65 -11.87
CA VAL A 310 -17.59 15.05 -12.18
C VAL A 310 -17.70 15.90 -10.91
N ASP A 311 -18.69 15.68 -10.05
CA ASP A 311 -18.92 16.44 -8.82
C ASP A 311 -17.89 16.15 -7.71
N LEU A 312 -17.52 14.89 -7.51
CA LEU A 312 -16.68 14.47 -6.39
C LEU A 312 -15.19 14.32 -6.73
N VAL A 313 -14.80 14.35 -8.01
CA VAL A 313 -13.40 14.25 -8.45
C VAL A 313 -12.94 15.61 -9.01
N PRO A 314 -12.22 16.44 -8.23
CA PRO A 314 -11.82 17.78 -8.66
C PRO A 314 -10.91 17.79 -9.89
N SER A 315 -10.08 16.76 -10.08
CA SER A 315 -9.17 16.65 -11.24
C SER A 315 -9.89 16.43 -12.57
N MET A 316 -11.21 16.23 -12.58
CA MET A 316 -11.99 16.10 -13.81
C MET A 316 -12.00 17.36 -14.68
N HIS A 317 -11.62 18.53 -14.14
CA HIS A 317 -11.48 19.75 -14.95
C HIS A 317 -10.48 19.60 -16.10
N VAL A 318 -9.45 18.76 -15.94
CA VAL A 318 -8.44 18.49 -16.98
C VAL A 318 -9.06 17.84 -18.22
N CYS A 319 -10.21 17.16 -18.08
CA CYS A 319 -10.93 16.58 -19.21
C CYS A 319 -11.42 17.62 -20.23
N ILE A 320 -11.54 18.89 -19.83
CA ILE A 320 -11.97 19.97 -20.73
C ILE A 320 -11.00 20.13 -21.89
N ASP A 321 -9.69 19.98 -21.64
CA ASP A 321 -8.62 20.14 -22.64
C ASP A 321 -8.75 19.15 -23.81
N TYR A 322 -9.39 18.00 -23.58
CA TYR A 322 -9.59 16.94 -24.58
C TYR A 322 -11.07 16.56 -24.77
N CYS A 323 -12.00 17.41 -24.33
CA CYS A 323 -13.44 17.18 -24.49
C CYS A 323 -13.85 16.94 -25.94
N VAL A 324 -13.30 17.73 -26.88
CA VAL A 324 -13.56 17.57 -28.32
C VAL A 324 -13.16 16.18 -28.78
N GLU A 325 -11.96 15.73 -28.40
CA GLU A 325 -11.44 14.41 -28.77
C GLU A 325 -12.33 13.27 -28.24
N ILE A 326 -12.82 13.37 -26.99
CA ILE A 326 -13.75 12.39 -26.41
C ILE A 326 -15.08 12.38 -27.18
N THR A 327 -15.63 13.55 -27.52
CA THR A 327 -16.91 13.64 -28.23
C THR A 327 -16.85 13.09 -29.66
N THR A 328 -15.68 13.14 -30.30
CA THR A 328 -15.44 12.59 -31.65
C THR A 328 -15.12 11.09 -31.66
N ASN A 329 -14.94 10.47 -30.50
CA ASN A 329 -14.62 9.05 -30.37
C ASN A 329 -15.86 8.15 -30.58
N VAL A 330 -15.67 6.83 -30.69
CA VAL A 330 -16.71 5.83 -31.00
C VAL A 330 -17.91 5.88 -30.04
N ASN A 331 -17.71 6.36 -28.81
CA ASN A 331 -18.74 6.51 -27.78
C ASN A 331 -19.26 7.96 -27.68
N GLY A 332 -19.73 8.54 -28.79
CA GLY A 332 -20.20 9.93 -28.85
C GLY A 332 -21.24 10.31 -27.78
N LYS A 333 -22.11 9.37 -27.37
CA LYS A 333 -23.07 9.60 -26.27
C LYS A 333 -22.38 9.85 -24.92
N PHE A 334 -21.34 9.06 -24.60
CA PHE A 334 -20.54 9.25 -23.38
C PHE A 334 -19.84 10.62 -23.41
N GLY A 335 -19.15 10.92 -24.51
CA GLY A 335 -18.43 12.20 -24.65
C GLY A 335 -19.34 13.41 -24.52
N MET A 336 -20.49 13.41 -25.19
CA MET A 336 -21.46 14.51 -25.08
C MET A 336 -22.01 14.67 -23.66
N THR A 337 -22.27 13.56 -22.98
CA THR A 337 -22.79 13.57 -21.60
C THR A 337 -21.74 14.13 -20.66
N LEU A 338 -20.51 13.61 -20.72
CA LEU A 338 -19.38 14.07 -19.91
C LEU A 338 -19.09 15.56 -20.14
N ALA A 339 -19.02 16.00 -21.40
CA ALA A 339 -18.79 17.41 -21.75
C ALA A 339 -19.89 18.31 -21.17
N THR A 340 -21.15 17.89 -21.24
CA THR A 340 -22.28 18.65 -20.66
C THR A 340 -22.11 18.86 -19.15
N TYR A 341 -21.76 17.81 -18.41
CA TYR A 341 -21.53 17.92 -16.97
C TYR A 341 -20.28 18.74 -16.62
N LEU A 342 -19.20 18.59 -17.39
CA LEU A 342 -17.97 19.36 -17.20
C LEU A 342 -18.21 20.86 -17.42
N CYS A 343 -18.85 21.24 -18.52
CA CYS A 343 -19.16 22.66 -18.81
C CYS A 343 -20.11 23.27 -17.77
N ARG A 344 -21.03 22.47 -17.20
CA ARG A 344 -21.92 22.93 -16.13
C ARG A 344 -21.16 23.16 -14.81
N LYS A 345 -20.23 22.28 -14.47
CA LYS A 345 -19.48 22.35 -13.20
C LYS A 345 -18.32 23.36 -13.26
N TYR A 346 -17.63 23.40 -14.38
CA TYR A 346 -16.45 24.23 -14.63
C TYR A 346 -16.77 25.17 -15.80
N PRO A 347 -17.57 26.23 -15.56
CA PRO A 347 -17.84 27.22 -16.59
C PRO A 347 -16.51 27.86 -17.00
N LEU A 348 -16.14 27.70 -18.26
CA LEU A 348 -15.01 28.41 -18.83
C LEU A 348 -15.35 29.91 -18.82
N GLU A 349 -14.53 30.72 -18.15
CA GLU A 349 -14.64 32.17 -18.31
C GLU A 349 -14.47 32.49 -19.79
N LYS A 350 -15.36 33.34 -20.31
CA LYS A 350 -15.30 33.82 -21.69
C LYS A 350 -13.92 34.45 -21.90
N THR A 351 -13.08 33.81 -22.71
CA THR A 351 -11.88 34.44 -23.27
C THR A 351 -12.29 35.45 -24.34
#